data_AF-A0A963PLW5-F1
#
_entry.id   AF-A0A963PLW5-F1
#
_cell.length_a   1.000
_cell.length_b   1.000
_cell.length_c   1.000
_cell.angle_alpha   90.00
_cell.angle_beta   90.00
_cell.angle_gamma   90.00
#
_symmetry.space_group_name_H-M   'P 1'
#
loop_
_entity.id
_entity.type
_entity.pdbx_description
1 polymer ?
#
loop_
_entity_poly.entity_id
_entity_poly.type
_entity_poly.pdbx_seq_one_letter_code
_entity_poly.pdbx_strand_id
1 'polypeptide(L)'
;MNDSNRLRLYTFAAPSRFYALTGALVPWFWLAALGFTIAGLYMGFFVAPTDATQGEAYRVIFIHVPAAWMSMLLYLVMAFWAGIGWAFNARLASMLARAIAPTGAMFTFLALWTGAFWGKPTWGAWWVWDARLTSELILLFLY
;
A
#
# COMPACT_ATOMS: atom_id res chain seq x y z
N MET A 1 -26.63 6.38 -36.74
CA MET A 1 -25.33 6.48 -36.05
C MET A 1 -25.59 6.15 -34.59
N ASN A 2 -25.03 5.05 -34.10
CA ASN A 2 -25.42 4.41 -32.84
C ASN A 2 -24.59 5.00 -31.68
N ASP A 3 -25.21 5.83 -30.83
CA ASP A 3 -24.59 6.46 -29.64
C ASP A 3 -24.24 5.45 -28.51
N SER A 4 -24.41 4.15 -28.76
CA SER A 4 -24.29 3.08 -27.78
C SER A 4 -22.85 2.75 -27.36
N ASN A 5 -21.83 3.29 -28.04
CA ASN A 5 -20.42 2.98 -27.80
C ASN A 5 -19.61 4.11 -27.14
N ARG A 6 -20.26 5.19 -26.70
CA ARG A 6 -19.57 6.33 -26.09
C ARG A 6 -19.31 6.06 -24.60
N LEU A 7 -18.03 6.00 -24.22
CA LEU A 7 -17.61 5.96 -22.82
C LEU A 7 -18.14 7.23 -22.11
N ARG A 8 -19.10 7.04 -21.20
CA ARG A 8 -19.60 8.09 -20.29
C ARG A 8 -18.84 8.05 -18.98
N LEU A 9 -18.75 9.17 -18.27
CA LEU A 9 -18.05 9.29 -16.97
C LEU A 9 -18.47 8.20 -15.96
N TYR A 10 -19.76 7.85 -15.89
CA TYR A 10 -20.30 6.87 -14.94
C TYR A 10 -20.34 5.43 -15.47
N THR A 11 -19.72 5.16 -16.63
CA THR A 11 -19.78 3.84 -17.28
C THR A 11 -19.27 2.72 -16.38
N PHE A 12 -18.23 3.00 -15.59
CA PHE A 12 -17.62 2.08 -14.65
C PHE A 12 -18.13 2.24 -13.21
N ALA A 13 -19.16 3.05 -12.97
CA ALA A 13 -19.82 3.11 -11.66
C ALA A 13 -20.64 1.83 -11.36
N ALA A 14 -21.03 1.10 -12.42
CA ALA A 14 -21.69 -0.20 -12.30
C ALA A 14 -20.67 -1.29 -11.90
N PRO A 15 -20.88 -2.02 -10.78
CA PRO A 15 -19.91 -3.00 -10.28
C PRO A 15 -19.53 -4.09 -11.29
N SER A 16 -20.48 -4.56 -12.12
CA SER A 16 -20.21 -5.60 -13.13
C SER A 16 -19.26 -5.12 -14.23
N ARG A 17 -19.43 -3.87 -14.70
CA ARG A 17 -18.57 -3.27 -15.72
C ARG A 17 -17.19 -2.95 -15.16
N PHE A 18 -17.13 -2.45 -13.93
CA PHE A 18 -15.86 -2.23 -13.23
C PHE A 18 -15.11 -3.56 -13.05
N TYR A 19 -15.80 -4.60 -12.57
CA TYR A 19 -15.20 -5.91 -12.35
C TYR A 19 -14.61 -6.53 -13.64
N ALA A 20 -15.32 -6.42 -14.76
CA ALA A 20 -14.82 -6.88 -16.05
C ALA A 20 -13.55 -6.12 -16.49
N LEU A 21 -13.54 -4.79 -16.35
CA LEU A 21 -12.36 -3.97 -16.63
C LEU A 21 -11.19 -4.35 -15.72
N THR A 22 -11.42 -4.40 -14.40
CA THR A 22 -10.36 -4.75 -13.45
C THR A 22 -9.85 -6.16 -13.69
N GLY A 23 -10.71 -7.12 -14.04
CA GLY A 23 -10.28 -8.49 -14.36
C GLY A 23 -9.30 -8.53 -15.54
N ALA A 24 -9.50 -7.69 -16.55
CA ALA A 24 -8.58 -7.57 -17.68
C ALA A 24 -7.27 -6.85 -17.31
N LEU A 25 -7.30 -5.90 -16.37
CA LEU A 25 -6.13 -5.10 -15.98
C LEU A 25 -5.27 -5.72 -14.88
N VAL A 26 -5.88 -6.51 -13.98
CA VAL A 26 -5.22 -7.18 -12.84
C VAL A 26 -3.94 -7.92 -13.24
N PRO A 27 -3.88 -8.76 -14.31
CA PRO A 27 -2.63 -9.44 -14.66
C PRO A 27 -1.51 -8.47 -15.02
N TRP A 28 -1.82 -7.37 -15.71
CA TRP A 28 -0.83 -6.35 -16.08
C TRP A 28 -0.32 -5.58 -14.87
N PHE A 29 -1.21 -5.24 -13.94
CA PHE A 29 -0.81 -4.62 -12.68
C PHE A 29 0.03 -5.56 -11.81
N TRP A 30 -0.27 -6.87 -11.80
CA TRP A 30 0.58 -7.85 -11.14
C TRP A 30 1.95 -7.98 -11.77
N LEU A 31 2.03 -8.01 -13.10
CA LEU A 31 3.31 -8.04 -13.82
C LEU A 31 4.14 -6.79 -13.52
N ALA A 32 3.52 -5.61 -13.54
CA ALA A 32 4.19 -4.35 -13.20
C ALA A 32 4.65 -4.34 -11.74
N ALA A 33 3.77 -4.73 -10.80
CA ALA A 33 4.10 -4.81 -9.38
C ALA A 33 5.29 -5.75 -9.13
N LEU A 34 5.24 -6.96 -9.68
CA LEU A 34 6.33 -7.92 -9.55
C LEU A 34 7.64 -7.42 -10.17
N GLY A 35 7.56 -6.82 -11.38
CA GLY A 35 8.71 -6.24 -12.06
C GLY A 35 9.39 -5.14 -11.24
N PHE A 36 8.61 -4.19 -10.73
CA PHE A 36 9.15 -3.11 -9.88
C PHE A 36 9.64 -3.61 -8.53
N THR A 37 8.98 -4.60 -7.91
CA THR A 37 9.45 -5.22 -6.67
C THR A 37 10.80 -5.91 -6.89
N ILE A 38 10.94 -6.73 -7.94
CA ILE A 38 12.21 -7.41 -8.24
C ILE A 38 13.32 -6.38 -8.52
N ALA A 39 13.04 -5.38 -9.36
CA ALA A 39 14.00 -4.34 -9.68
C ALA A 39 14.42 -3.55 -8.42
N GLY A 40 13.45 -3.16 -7.58
CA GLY A 40 13.71 -2.44 -6.33
C GLY A 40 14.54 -3.26 -5.33
N LEU A 41 14.21 -4.54 -5.16
CA LEU A 41 14.99 -5.45 -4.31
C LEU A 41 16.41 -5.64 -4.85
N TYR A 42 16.56 -5.82 -6.17
CA TYR A 42 17.89 -5.94 -6.78
C TYR A 42 18.73 -4.69 -6.53
N MET A 43 18.15 -3.51 -6.78
CA MET A 43 18.82 -2.23 -6.55
C MET A 43 19.18 -2.04 -5.07
N GLY A 44 18.28 -2.34 -4.14
CA GLY A 44 18.51 -2.15 -2.71
C GLY A 44 19.51 -3.13 -2.09
N PHE A 45 19.51 -4.41 -2.51
CA PHE A 45 20.36 -5.43 -1.90
C PHE A 45 21.71 -5.63 -2.58
N PHE A 46 21.82 -5.39 -3.89
CA PHE A 46 23.03 -5.72 -4.65
C PHE A 46 23.73 -4.49 -5.24
N VAL A 47 23.00 -3.44 -5.59
CA VAL A 47 23.59 -2.25 -6.26
C VAL A 47 23.90 -1.14 -5.28
N ALA A 48 22.99 -0.87 -4.33
CA ALA A 48 23.18 0.19 -3.35
C ALA A 48 24.40 -0.09 -2.47
N PRO A 49 25.30 0.89 -2.27
CA PRO A 49 26.39 0.76 -1.32
C PRO A 49 25.86 0.69 0.11
N THR A 50 26.65 0.11 1.00
CA THR A 50 26.38 0.13 2.44
C THR A 50 26.44 1.54 2.99
N ASP A 51 25.59 1.83 3.98
CA ASP A 51 25.65 3.12 4.67
C ASP A 51 26.89 3.18 5.57
N ALA A 52 27.51 4.36 5.67
CA ALA A 52 28.73 4.56 6.44
C ALA A 52 28.53 4.40 7.96
N THR A 53 27.31 4.66 8.47
CA THR A 53 26.99 4.63 9.90
C THR A 53 26.23 3.36 10.29
N GLN A 54 25.33 2.90 9.42
CA GLN A 54 24.45 1.76 9.70
C GLN A 54 24.93 0.45 9.07
N GLY A 55 25.95 0.49 8.21
CA GLY A 55 26.47 -0.68 7.51
C GLY A 55 25.38 -1.39 6.70
N GLU A 56 25.34 -2.71 6.82
CA GLU A 56 24.36 -3.58 6.13
C GLU A 56 22.92 -3.42 6.65
N ALA A 57 22.74 -2.97 7.90
CA ALA A 57 21.40 -2.80 8.48
C ALA A 57 20.56 -1.76 7.72
N TYR A 58 21.22 -0.80 7.06
CA TYR A 58 20.59 0.16 6.16
C TYR A 58 19.74 -0.52 5.08
N ARG A 59 20.12 -1.70 4.59
CA ARG A 59 19.37 -2.34 3.49
C ARG A 59 17.93 -2.68 3.83
N VAL A 60 17.59 -2.81 5.13
CA VAL A 60 16.21 -3.01 5.59
C VAL A 60 15.31 -1.84 5.16
N ILE A 61 15.84 -0.62 5.00
CA ILE A 61 15.04 0.54 4.62
C ILE A 61 14.41 0.41 3.23
N PHE A 62 15.03 -0.35 2.33
CA PHE A 62 14.52 -0.57 0.97
C PHE A 62 13.22 -1.39 0.95
N ILE A 63 12.93 -2.09 2.05
CA ILE A 63 11.65 -2.77 2.27
C ILE A 63 10.77 -1.91 3.19
N HIS A 64 11.35 -1.44 4.30
CA HIS A 64 10.61 -0.73 5.35
C HIS A 64 9.96 0.56 4.86
N VAL A 65 10.72 1.43 4.19
CA VAL A 65 10.24 2.76 3.80
C VAL A 65 9.11 2.66 2.78
N PRO A 66 9.21 1.88 1.69
CA PRO A 66 8.08 1.69 0.79
C PRO A 66 6.86 1.07 1.49
N ALA A 67 7.05 0.12 2.41
CA ALA A 67 5.95 -0.48 3.16
C ALA A 67 5.22 0.55 4.03
N ALA A 68 5.94 1.39 4.76
CA ALA A 68 5.37 2.47 5.57
C ALA A 68 4.65 3.53 4.70
N TRP A 69 5.19 3.86 3.52
CA TRP A 69 4.48 4.75 2.60
C TRP A 69 3.19 4.15 2.07
N MET A 70 3.21 2.85 1.71
CA MET A 70 2.03 2.14 1.23
C MET A 70 0.97 1.99 2.31
N SER A 71 1.36 1.75 3.57
CA SER A 71 0.42 1.68 4.70
C SER A 71 -0.34 2.99 4.89
N MET A 72 0.34 4.13 4.86
CA MET A 72 -0.31 5.43 5.02
C MET A 72 -1.16 5.81 3.79
N LEU A 73 -0.63 5.59 2.58
CA LEU A 73 -1.34 5.92 1.34
C LEU A 73 -2.65 5.13 1.21
N LEU A 74 -2.60 3.82 1.43
CA LEU A 74 -3.79 2.98 1.32
C LEU A 74 -4.86 3.37 2.35
N TYR A 75 -4.48 3.98 3.47
CA TYR A 75 -5.42 4.38 4.52
C TYR A 75 -6.18 5.62 4.07
N LEU A 76 -5.46 6.58 3.48
CA LEU A 76 -6.08 7.75 2.87
C LEU A 76 -7.00 7.37 1.70
N VAL A 77 -6.60 6.42 0.85
CA VAL A 77 -7.43 5.93 -0.26
C VAL A 77 -8.66 5.18 0.26
N MET A 78 -8.50 4.34 1.29
CA MET A 78 -9.61 3.65 1.95
C MET A 78 -10.59 4.65 2.58
N ALA A 79 -10.07 5.63 3.34
CA ALA A 79 -10.87 6.67 3.97
C ALA A 79 -11.61 7.53 2.94
N PHE A 80 -10.96 7.88 1.83
CA PHE A 80 -11.60 8.56 0.70
C PHE A 80 -12.79 7.76 0.17
N TRP A 81 -12.62 6.48 -0.14
CA TRP A 81 -13.71 5.65 -0.65
C TRP A 81 -14.81 5.38 0.38
N ALA A 82 -14.45 5.25 1.67
CA ALA A 82 -15.42 5.16 2.75
C ALA A 82 -16.27 6.45 2.84
N GLY A 83 -15.64 7.62 2.73
CA GLY A 83 -16.30 8.92 2.70
C GLY A 83 -17.25 9.08 1.51
N ILE A 84 -16.83 8.68 0.31
CA ILE A 84 -17.71 8.67 -0.88
C ILE A 84 -18.87 7.69 -0.72
N GLY A 85 -18.60 6.49 -0.21
CA GLY A 85 -19.63 5.47 0.06
C GLY A 85 -20.68 5.97 1.05
N TRP A 86 -20.24 6.65 2.11
CA TRP A 86 -21.12 7.24 3.11
C TRP A 86 -21.92 8.45 2.58
N ALA A 87 -21.25 9.41 1.93
CA ALA A 87 -21.89 10.64 1.45
C ALA A 87 -22.91 10.41 0.33
N PHE A 88 -22.63 9.45 -0.57
CA PHE A 88 -23.43 9.24 -1.79
C PHE A 88 -24.16 7.90 -1.82
N ASN A 89 -24.10 7.09 -0.75
CA ASN A 89 -24.63 5.72 -0.71
C ASN A 89 -24.14 4.85 -1.89
N ALA A 90 -22.89 5.08 -2.31
CA ALA A 90 -22.31 4.46 -3.49
C ALA A 90 -21.76 3.07 -3.16
N ARG A 91 -22.52 2.01 -3.52
CA ARG A 91 -22.15 0.61 -3.25
C ARG A 91 -20.72 0.24 -3.70
N LEU A 92 -20.30 0.70 -4.87
CA LEU A 92 -18.95 0.42 -5.40
C LEU A 92 -17.85 1.03 -4.53
N ALA A 93 -18.05 2.24 -4.01
CA ALA A 93 -17.10 2.92 -3.13
C ALA A 93 -16.91 2.14 -1.82
N SER A 94 -18.00 1.67 -1.21
CA SER A 94 -17.93 0.81 -0.03
C SER A 94 -17.23 -0.53 -0.30
N MET A 95 -17.39 -1.10 -1.51
CA MET A 95 -16.67 -2.31 -1.91
C MET A 95 -15.16 -2.05 -2.03
N LEU A 96 -14.76 -0.93 -2.62
CA LEU A 96 -13.35 -0.54 -2.75
C LEU A 96 -12.70 -0.34 -1.38
N ALA A 97 -13.36 0.39 -0.46
CA ALA A 97 -12.86 0.59 0.89
C ALA A 97 -12.58 -0.75 1.61
N ARG A 98 -13.53 -1.71 1.54
CA ARG A 98 -13.36 -3.05 2.13
C ARG A 98 -12.26 -3.87 1.46
N ALA A 99 -12.07 -3.71 0.15
CA ALA A 99 -11.03 -4.43 -0.59
C ALA A 99 -9.62 -3.91 -0.28
N ILE A 100 -9.47 -2.61 0.03
CA ILE A 100 -8.18 -1.98 0.35
C ILE A 100 -7.69 -2.38 1.74
N ALA A 101 -8.61 -2.49 2.72
CA ALA A 101 -8.30 -2.75 4.13
C ALA A 101 -7.24 -3.86 4.37
N PRO A 102 -7.40 -5.10 3.85
CA PRO A 102 -6.42 -6.17 4.10
C PRO A 102 -5.04 -5.88 3.51
N THR A 103 -4.97 -5.22 2.35
CA THR A 103 -3.69 -4.84 1.74
C THR A 103 -3.02 -3.73 2.53
N GLY A 104 -3.79 -2.75 3.01
CA GLY A 104 -3.32 -1.71 3.92
C GLY A 104 -2.74 -2.30 5.21
N ALA A 105 -3.50 -3.14 5.91
CA ALA A 105 -3.06 -3.85 7.12
C ALA A 105 -1.77 -4.66 6.90
N MET A 106 -1.67 -5.35 5.75
CA MET A 106 -0.46 -6.10 5.39
C MET A 106 0.77 -5.18 5.29
N PHE A 107 0.65 -4.03 4.63
CA PHE A 107 1.76 -3.07 4.54
C PHE A 107 2.09 -2.43 5.88
N THR A 108 1.09 -2.11 6.71
CA THR A 108 1.32 -1.60 8.07
C THR A 108 2.05 -2.62 8.93
N PHE A 109 1.65 -3.89 8.86
CA PHE A 109 2.36 -4.97 9.55
C PHE A 109 3.80 -5.11 9.07
N LEU A 110 4.03 -5.10 7.74
CA LEU A 110 5.37 -5.16 7.17
C LEU A 110 6.23 -3.97 7.62
N ALA A 111 5.66 -2.77 7.67
CA ALA A 111 6.34 -1.57 8.16
C ALA A 111 6.75 -1.72 9.64
N LEU A 112 5.82 -2.15 10.51
CA LEU A 112 6.11 -2.39 11.93
C LEU A 112 7.18 -3.47 12.12
N TRP A 113 7.05 -4.59 11.41
CA TRP A 113 7.95 -5.73 11.49
C TRP A 113 9.37 -5.33 11.06
N THR A 114 9.51 -4.82 9.84
CA THR A 114 10.82 -4.41 9.28
C THR A 114 11.41 -3.23 10.05
N GLY A 115 10.58 -2.32 10.55
CA GLY A 115 10.99 -1.20 11.39
C GLY A 115 11.61 -1.67 12.71
N ALA A 116 11.06 -2.71 13.33
CA ALA A 116 11.64 -3.32 14.52
C ALA A 116 13.02 -3.94 14.24
N PHE A 117 13.19 -4.65 13.12
CA PHE A 117 14.48 -5.20 12.69
C PHE A 117 15.54 -4.13 12.45
N TRP A 118 15.16 -2.99 11.88
CA TRP A 118 16.07 -1.86 11.70
C TRP A 118 16.32 -1.09 13.00
N GLY A 119 15.33 -1.01 13.89
CA GLY A 119 15.41 -0.33 15.18
C GLY A 119 16.41 -0.97 16.14
N LYS A 120 16.50 -2.32 16.16
CA LYS A 120 17.42 -3.02 17.06
C LYS A 120 18.89 -2.62 16.90
N PRO A 121 19.51 -2.65 15.70
CA PRO A 121 20.89 -2.21 15.51
C PRO A 121 21.05 -0.69 15.60
N THR A 122 20.03 0.09 15.25
CA THR A 122 20.14 1.57 15.18
C THR A 122 19.94 2.25 16.53
N TRP A 123 19.01 1.76 17.35
CA TRP A 123 18.60 2.36 18.62
C TRP A 123 18.84 1.46 19.84
N GLY A 124 19.30 0.22 19.63
CA GLY A 124 19.48 -0.78 20.69
C GLY A 124 18.19 -1.46 21.14
N ALA A 125 17.02 -1.08 20.60
CA ALA A 125 15.71 -1.59 20.98
C ALA A 125 14.83 -1.90 19.77
N TRP A 126 14.00 -2.94 19.87
CA TRP A 126 13.03 -3.33 18.83
C TRP A 126 11.82 -2.40 18.77
N TRP A 127 11.52 -1.74 19.87
CA TRP A 127 10.37 -0.87 20.01
C TRP A 127 10.68 0.28 20.96
N VAL A 128 10.20 1.46 20.60
CA VAL A 128 10.14 2.63 21.48
C VAL A 128 8.76 3.25 21.32
N TRP A 129 8.20 3.77 22.40
CA TRP A 129 6.86 4.37 22.41
C TRP A 129 6.90 5.82 21.92
N ASP A 130 7.52 6.06 20.77
CA ASP A 130 7.51 7.37 20.13
C ASP A 130 6.21 7.56 19.31
N ALA A 131 5.97 8.79 18.86
CA ALA A 131 4.76 9.12 18.10
C ALA A 131 4.65 8.36 16.77
N ARG A 132 5.77 8.01 16.12
CA ARG A 132 5.78 7.38 14.78
C ARG A 132 5.43 5.91 14.86
N LEU A 133 6.10 5.17 15.74
CA LEU A 133 5.83 3.75 15.96
C LEU A 133 4.43 3.55 16.53
N THR A 134 4.03 4.40 17.49
CA THR A 134 2.70 4.33 18.08
C THR A 134 1.62 4.66 17.04
N SER A 135 1.82 5.66 16.17
CA SER A 135 0.86 5.97 15.10
C SER A 135 0.74 4.84 14.08
N GLU A 136 1.84 4.20 13.72
CA GLU A 136 1.83 3.08 12.78
C GLU A 136 1.13 1.85 13.37
N LEU A 137 1.30 1.61 14.68
CA LEU A 137 0.57 0.56 15.40
C LEU A 137 -0.93 0.85 15.47
N ILE A 138 -1.32 2.09 15.78
CA ILE A 138 -2.73 2.49 15.76
C ILE A 138 -3.30 2.31 14.35
N LEU A 139 -2.54 2.69 13.32
CA LEU A 139 -2.94 2.51 11.93
C LEU A 139 -3.24 1.05 11.61
N LEU A 140 -2.47 0.09 12.16
CA LEU A 140 -2.70 -1.33 11.95
C LEU A 140 -4.08 -1.76 12.47
N PHE A 141 -4.52 -1.20 13.60
CA PHE A 141 -5.83 -1.49 14.19
C PHE A 141 -6.98 -0.71 13.53
N LEU A 142 -6.68 0.37 12.80
CA LEU A 142 -7.67 1.14 12.06
C LEU A 142 -8.03 0.51 10.71
N TYR A 143 -7.17 -0.37 10.19
CA TYR A 143 -7.44 -1.19 9.03
C TYR A 143 -8.26 -2.44 9.36
#